data_AF-A0A2I0J151-F1
#
_entry.id   AF-A0A2I0J151-F1
#
_cell.length_a   1.000
_cell.length_b   1.000
_cell.length_c   1.000
_cell.angle_alpha   90.00
_cell.angle_beta   90.00
_cell.angle_gamma   90.00
#
_symmetry.space_group_name_H-M   'P 1'
#
loop_
_entity.id
_entity.type
_entity.pdbx_description
1 polymer ?
#
loop_
_entity_poly.entity_id
_entity_poly.type
_entity_poly.pdbx_seq_one_letter_code
_entity_poly.pdbx_strand_id
1 'polypeptide(L)'
;MAKSKVLVVGGTGYIGRRIVKASLEQGYPTYVLQRPEIGLDVDKVQILLSFKKQGARLVEGSFSDIQSLIEVVKQVDVVICTMSGVHFRSHNILLQLKLVEAIKAAGNVKRFLPSEFGMDPARMEHALEPGRVTFDEKMIVRRAIEEANIPHTYVSANCFAGYFVGNLCQMDRLTPPKDKVNIYGDGNVKGLDYPSQVGVGHFFHIFYEGCLTNFEIGEGAEEASRLYPEVRYTRMEEFLKLYA
;
A
#
# COMPACT_ATOMS: atom_id res chain seq x y z
N MET A 1 7.51 18.66 22.45
CA MET A 1 6.62 19.14 21.37
C MET A 1 5.41 18.22 21.28
N ALA A 2 4.21 18.75 21.00
CA ALA A 2 3.04 17.91 20.79
C ALA A 2 3.24 17.03 19.54
N LYS A 3 2.83 15.76 19.59
CA LYS A 3 2.91 14.84 18.45
C LYS A 3 1.91 15.26 17.35
N SER A 4 2.31 15.08 16.09
CA SER A 4 1.45 15.32 14.92
C SER A 4 0.19 14.46 14.97
N LYS A 5 -0.95 15.02 14.58
CA LYS A 5 -2.21 14.28 14.43
C LYS A 5 -2.21 13.55 13.09
N VAL A 6 -2.51 12.26 13.09
CA VAL A 6 -2.40 11.38 11.91
C VAL A 6 -3.77 10.91 11.48
N LEU A 7 -4.18 11.19 10.24
CA LEU A 7 -5.35 10.58 9.60
C LEU A 7 -4.93 9.34 8.80
N VAL A 8 -5.60 8.22 9.02
CA VAL A 8 -5.48 7.02 8.19
C VAL A 8 -6.76 6.81 7.38
N VAL A 9 -6.65 6.94 6.06
CA VAL A 9 -7.71 6.66 5.08
C VAL A 9 -7.60 5.22 4.61
N GLY A 10 -8.67 4.43 4.75
CA GLY A 10 -8.62 2.98 4.47
C GLY A 10 -8.06 2.15 5.63
N GLY A 11 -8.19 2.64 6.87
CA GLY A 11 -7.64 2.01 8.08
C GLY A 11 -8.16 0.61 8.42
N THR A 12 -9.27 0.16 7.82
CA THR A 12 -9.78 -1.22 7.98
C THR A 12 -9.18 -2.21 6.98
N GLY A 13 -8.45 -1.71 5.97
CA GLY A 13 -7.80 -2.53 4.96
C GLY A 13 -6.62 -3.36 5.48
N TYR A 14 -6.02 -4.16 4.60
CA TYR A 14 -4.90 -5.03 4.97
C TYR A 14 -3.74 -4.23 5.57
N ILE A 15 -3.12 -3.30 4.84
CA ILE A 15 -2.01 -2.53 5.41
C ILE A 15 -2.50 -1.46 6.41
N GLY A 16 -3.66 -0.84 6.14
CA GLY A 16 -4.26 0.20 6.96
C GLY A 16 -4.38 -0.18 8.44
N ARG A 17 -4.85 -1.38 8.77
CA ARG A 17 -5.01 -1.79 10.18
C ARG A 17 -3.69 -1.89 10.94
N ARG A 18 -2.60 -2.23 10.24
CA ARG A 18 -1.25 -2.28 10.83
C ARG A 18 -0.72 -0.86 11.07
N ILE A 19 -0.96 0.06 10.13
CA ILE A 19 -0.58 1.47 10.28
C ILE A 19 -1.35 2.13 11.43
N VAL A 20 -2.66 1.90 11.56
CA VAL A 20 -3.45 2.43 12.69
C VAL A 20 -2.89 1.93 14.02
N LYS A 21 -2.65 0.62 14.14
CA LYS A 21 -2.09 0.03 15.37
C LYS A 21 -0.72 0.62 15.72
N ALA A 22 0.19 0.68 14.75
CA ALA A 22 1.52 1.25 14.97
C ALA A 22 1.46 2.74 15.34
N SER A 23 0.57 3.53 14.73
CA SER A 23 0.36 4.93 15.06
C SER A 23 -0.08 5.12 16.52
N LEU A 24 -1.02 4.28 16.99
CA LEU A 24 -1.51 4.29 18.37
C LEU A 24 -0.44 3.84 19.37
N GLU A 25 0.30 2.75 19.07
CA GLU A 25 1.39 2.24 19.92
C GLU A 25 2.51 3.27 20.08
N GLN A 26 2.80 4.03 19.01
CA GLN A 26 3.73 5.14 19.05
C GLN A 26 3.12 6.41 19.69
N GLY A 27 1.89 6.36 20.19
CA GLY A 27 1.25 7.45 20.94
C GLY A 27 0.91 8.69 20.11
N TYR A 28 0.74 8.57 18.80
CA TYR A 28 0.23 9.67 17.98
C TYR A 28 -1.29 9.83 18.18
N PRO A 29 -1.83 11.06 18.17
CA PRO A 29 -3.28 11.25 18.05
C PRO A 29 -3.77 10.72 16.68
N THR A 30 -4.32 9.51 16.67
CA THR A 30 -4.72 8.81 15.44
C THR A 30 -6.19 9.01 15.12
N TYR A 31 -6.46 9.46 13.91
CA TYR A 31 -7.76 9.62 13.30
C TYR A 31 -7.94 8.52 12.23
N VAL A 32 -9.10 7.89 12.18
CA VAL A 32 -9.41 6.86 11.18
C VAL A 32 -10.65 7.29 10.41
N LEU A 33 -10.51 7.42 9.09
CA LEU A 33 -11.65 7.76 8.23
C LEU A 33 -12.62 6.56 8.16
N GLN A 34 -13.87 6.79 8.53
CA GLN A 34 -14.99 5.89 8.29
C GLN A 34 -15.89 6.49 7.19
N ARG A 35 -16.35 5.65 6.27
CA ARG A 35 -17.35 6.07 5.28
C ARG A 35 -18.75 5.80 5.84
N PRO A 36 -19.77 6.65 5.56
CA PRO A 36 -21.11 6.48 6.11
C PRO A 36 -21.71 5.07 5.86
N GLU A 37 -21.46 4.51 4.68
CA GLU A 37 -21.98 3.20 4.26
C GLU A 37 -21.29 2.00 4.92
N ILE A 38 -20.23 2.21 5.73
CA ILE A 38 -19.48 1.10 6.36
C ILE A 38 -20.30 0.36 7.41
N GLY A 39 -21.40 0.94 7.91
CA GLY A 39 -22.24 0.36 8.96
C GLY A 39 -22.87 -0.98 8.60
N LEU A 40 -22.88 -1.36 7.32
CA LEU A 40 -23.40 -2.64 6.84
C LEU A 40 -22.36 -3.79 6.85
N ASP A 41 -21.08 -3.49 7.10
CA ASP A 41 -19.98 -4.46 7.14
C ASP A 41 -19.54 -4.71 8.59
N VAL A 42 -20.09 -5.78 9.19
CA VAL A 42 -19.88 -6.10 10.62
C VAL A 42 -18.40 -6.23 10.98
N ASP A 43 -17.61 -6.88 10.13
CA ASP A 43 -16.17 -7.08 10.37
C ASP A 43 -15.42 -5.74 10.39
N LYS A 44 -15.70 -4.86 9.43
CA LYS A 44 -15.09 -3.53 9.41
C LYS A 44 -15.53 -2.67 10.58
N VAL A 45 -16.79 -2.75 10.99
CA VAL A 45 -17.31 -2.04 12.17
C VAL A 45 -16.61 -2.52 13.43
N GLN A 46 -16.46 -3.84 13.62
CA GLN A 46 -15.73 -4.39 14.77
C GLN A 46 -14.28 -3.89 14.81
N ILE A 47 -13.59 -3.83 13.67
CA ILE A 47 -12.24 -3.27 13.57
C ILE A 47 -12.22 -1.79 13.99
N LEU A 48 -13.12 -0.96 13.46
CA LEU A 48 -13.20 0.47 13.83
C LEU A 48 -13.46 0.67 15.33
N LEU A 49 -14.39 -0.09 15.91
CA LEU A 49 -14.69 -0.04 17.33
C LEU A 49 -13.49 -0.50 18.18
N SER A 50 -12.72 -1.48 17.70
CA SER A 50 -11.48 -1.93 18.35
C SER A 50 -10.42 -0.82 18.38
N PHE A 51 -10.30 -0.01 17.32
CA PHE A 51 -9.40 1.14 17.28
C PHE A 51 -9.89 2.25 18.20
N LYS A 52 -11.20 2.53 18.21
CA LYS A 52 -11.80 3.51 19.12
C LYS A 52 -11.54 3.15 20.59
N LYS A 53 -11.67 1.87 20.95
CA LYS A 53 -11.32 1.36 22.29
C LYS A 53 -9.85 1.59 22.65
N GLN A 54 -8.95 1.57 21.67
CA GLN A 54 -7.52 1.84 21.83
C GLN A 54 -7.17 3.35 21.78
N GLY A 55 -8.16 4.24 21.66
CA GLY A 55 -7.97 5.69 21.69
C GLY A 55 -7.99 6.38 20.33
N ALA A 56 -8.25 5.66 19.23
CA ALA A 56 -8.41 6.29 17.92
C ALA A 56 -9.69 7.14 17.85
N ARG A 57 -9.62 8.25 17.11
CA ARG A 57 -10.76 9.09 16.78
C ARG A 57 -11.34 8.66 15.44
N LEU A 58 -12.56 8.14 15.45
CA LEU A 58 -13.27 7.84 14.21
C LEU A 58 -13.86 9.14 13.66
N VAL A 59 -13.58 9.45 12.40
CA VAL A 59 -14.08 10.63 11.70
C VAL A 59 -14.76 10.21 10.42
N GLU A 60 -15.93 10.78 10.18
CA GLU A 60 -16.75 10.45 9.02
C GLU A 60 -16.41 11.35 7.84
N GLY A 61 -16.26 10.75 6.65
CA GLY A 61 -16.08 11.50 5.41
C GLY A 61 -16.22 10.59 4.20
N SER A 62 -16.57 11.18 3.07
CA SER A 62 -16.91 10.46 1.84
C SER A 62 -16.17 11.02 0.63
N PHE A 63 -15.69 10.14 -0.24
CA PHE A 63 -15.13 10.54 -1.54
C PHE A 63 -16.19 11.05 -2.52
N SER A 64 -17.47 10.90 -2.20
CA SER A 64 -18.57 11.53 -2.95
C SER A 64 -18.91 12.93 -2.45
N ASP A 65 -18.36 13.34 -1.30
CA ASP A 65 -18.55 14.64 -0.68
C ASP A 65 -17.18 15.25 -0.31
N ILE A 66 -16.63 16.03 -1.24
CA ILE A 66 -15.31 16.66 -1.07
C ILE A 66 -15.27 17.57 0.17
N GLN A 67 -16.38 18.23 0.53
CA GLN A 67 -16.41 19.12 1.68
C GLN A 67 -16.20 18.35 2.98
N SER A 68 -16.82 17.16 3.10
CA SER A 68 -16.58 16.28 4.24
C SER A 68 -15.10 15.90 4.39
N LEU A 69 -14.41 15.61 3.27
CA LEU A 69 -12.98 15.28 3.30
C LEU A 69 -12.14 16.49 3.73
N ILE A 70 -12.44 17.69 3.24
CA ILE A 70 -11.75 18.92 3.62
C ILE A 70 -11.87 19.15 5.14
N GLU A 71 -13.07 19.02 5.70
CA GLU A 71 -13.29 19.21 7.14
C GLU A 71 -12.60 18.15 8.00
N VAL A 72 -12.45 16.92 7.51
CA VAL A 72 -11.63 15.90 8.17
C VAL A 72 -10.14 16.25 8.09
N VAL A 73 -9.64 16.65 6.92
CA VAL A 73 -8.22 16.94 6.72
C VAL A 73 -7.76 18.17 7.52
N LYS A 74 -8.61 19.19 7.69
CA LYS A 74 -8.34 20.36 8.54
C LYS A 74 -8.01 20.01 10.00
N GLN A 75 -8.41 18.82 10.46
CA GLN A 75 -8.22 18.41 11.85
C GLN A 75 -6.83 17.78 12.12
N VAL A 76 -6.06 17.46 11.09
CA VAL A 76 -4.84 16.64 11.21
C VAL A 76 -3.59 17.29 10.62
N ASP A 77 -2.42 16.80 10.96
CA ASP A 77 -1.14 17.28 10.44
C ASP A 77 -0.59 16.37 9.33
N VAL A 78 -0.90 15.07 9.39
CA VAL A 78 -0.39 14.04 8.49
C VAL A 78 -1.55 13.21 7.97
N VAL A 79 -1.55 12.93 6.67
CA VAL A 79 -2.52 12.03 6.03
C VAL A 79 -1.79 10.81 5.48
N ILE A 80 -2.28 9.61 5.79
CA ILE A 80 -1.79 8.34 5.25
C ILE A 80 -2.96 7.65 4.55
N CYS A 81 -2.87 7.46 3.24
CA CYS A 81 -3.86 6.75 2.46
C CYS A 81 -3.41 5.31 2.23
N THR A 82 -4.25 4.34 2.59
CA THR A 82 -4.02 2.91 2.38
C THR A 82 -5.14 2.26 1.56
N MET A 83 -5.75 3.03 0.66
CA MET A 83 -6.81 2.52 -0.21
C MET A 83 -6.26 1.46 -1.17
N SER A 84 -6.99 0.35 -1.32
CA SER A 84 -6.56 -0.73 -2.20
C SER A 84 -6.57 -0.29 -3.67
N GLY A 85 -5.45 -0.55 -4.36
CA GLY A 85 -5.35 -0.55 -5.82
C GLY A 85 -5.38 -1.96 -6.43
N VAL A 86 -5.71 -2.99 -5.66
CA VAL A 86 -5.68 -4.37 -6.14
C VAL A 86 -6.89 -4.65 -7.05
N HIS A 87 -6.64 -4.80 -8.36
CA HIS A 87 -7.67 -5.01 -9.39
C HIS A 87 -8.68 -6.12 -9.09
N PHE A 88 -8.25 -7.21 -8.45
CA PHE A 88 -9.12 -8.37 -8.17
C PHE A 88 -9.97 -8.24 -6.90
N ARG A 89 -9.79 -7.18 -6.10
CA ARG A 89 -10.61 -6.92 -4.90
C ARG A 89 -11.33 -5.58 -4.99
N SER A 90 -10.56 -4.52 -5.19
CA SER A 90 -11.08 -3.16 -5.34
C SER A 90 -9.95 -2.29 -5.88
N HIS A 91 -10.20 -1.62 -7.00
CA HIS A 91 -9.27 -0.72 -7.68
C HIS A 91 -9.76 0.72 -7.52
N ASN A 92 -9.14 1.45 -6.59
CA ASN A 92 -9.59 2.78 -6.19
C ASN A 92 -8.44 3.79 -6.15
N ILE A 93 -7.37 3.59 -6.92
CA ILE A 93 -6.17 4.46 -6.85
C ILE A 93 -6.51 5.88 -7.26
N LEU A 94 -7.25 6.08 -8.35
CA LEU A 94 -7.63 7.42 -8.83
C LEU A 94 -8.58 8.18 -7.89
N LEU A 95 -9.31 7.51 -6.98
CA LEU A 95 -10.10 8.22 -5.96
C LEU A 95 -9.22 9.10 -5.07
N GLN A 96 -7.93 8.80 -4.95
CA GLN A 96 -6.98 9.62 -4.20
C GLN A 96 -6.83 11.04 -4.79
N LEU A 97 -7.18 11.28 -6.05
CA LEU A 97 -7.17 12.64 -6.62
C LEU A 97 -8.10 13.59 -5.85
N LYS A 98 -9.25 13.10 -5.37
CA LYS A 98 -10.13 13.89 -4.50
C LYS A 98 -9.51 14.14 -3.13
N LEU A 99 -8.71 13.20 -2.62
CA LEU A 99 -7.97 13.41 -1.38
C LEU A 99 -6.84 14.44 -1.56
N VAL A 100 -6.17 14.44 -2.71
CA VAL A 100 -5.19 15.48 -3.09
C VAL A 100 -5.87 16.86 -3.13
N GLU A 101 -7.03 16.97 -3.77
CA GLU A 101 -7.84 18.20 -3.79
C GLU A 101 -8.20 18.66 -2.37
N ALA A 102 -8.68 17.75 -1.52
CA ALA A 102 -9.02 18.07 -0.14
C ALA A 102 -7.81 18.54 0.69
N ILE A 103 -6.65 17.91 0.52
CA ILE A 103 -5.41 18.29 1.18
C ILE A 103 -4.95 19.67 0.74
N LYS A 104 -4.98 19.94 -0.57
CA LYS A 104 -4.63 21.25 -1.14
C LYS A 104 -5.54 22.34 -0.60
N ALA A 105 -6.86 22.10 -0.57
CA ALA A 105 -7.84 23.06 -0.09
C ALA A 105 -7.73 23.32 1.42
N ALA A 106 -7.38 22.30 2.22
CA ALA A 106 -7.23 22.43 3.66
C ALA A 106 -5.94 23.18 4.06
N GLY A 107 -4.84 22.99 3.31
CA GLY A 107 -3.61 23.78 3.43
C GLY A 107 -2.77 23.56 4.70
N ASN A 108 -3.20 22.68 5.61
CA ASN A 108 -2.58 22.45 6.92
C ASN A 108 -1.72 21.16 7.01
N VAL A 109 -1.69 20.35 5.95
CA VAL A 109 -1.01 19.05 5.96
C VAL A 109 0.51 19.22 5.80
N LYS A 110 1.26 18.72 6.78
CA LYS A 110 2.73 18.73 6.82
C LYS A 110 3.36 17.56 6.08
N ARG A 111 2.61 16.46 5.91
CA ARG A 111 3.05 15.29 5.14
C ARG A 111 1.88 14.43 4.66
N PHE A 112 1.90 14.06 3.39
CA PHE A 112 0.98 13.09 2.78
C PHE A 112 1.72 11.81 2.36
N LEU A 113 1.22 10.65 2.76
CA LEU A 113 1.66 9.35 2.29
C LEU A 113 0.52 8.74 1.45
N PRO A 114 0.58 8.75 0.11
CA PRO A 114 -0.42 8.11 -0.72
C PRO A 114 -0.34 6.58 -0.64
N SER A 115 -1.33 5.91 -1.22
CA SER A 115 -1.39 4.44 -1.24
C SER A 115 -0.38 3.84 -2.22
N GLU A 116 0.83 3.61 -1.70
CA GLU A 116 1.98 3.06 -2.43
C GLU A 116 2.24 1.61 -2.02
N PHE A 117 2.90 1.41 -0.87
CA PHE A 117 3.10 0.16 -0.10
C PHE A 117 3.37 -1.14 -0.90
N GLY A 118 3.97 -1.02 -2.07
CA GLY A 118 4.29 -2.12 -2.96
C GLY A 118 5.57 -1.82 -3.72
N MET A 119 5.59 -2.07 -5.03
CA MET A 119 6.68 -1.66 -5.92
C MET A 119 6.63 -0.16 -6.19
N ASP A 120 7.78 0.42 -6.54
CA ASP A 120 7.89 1.82 -6.95
C ASP A 120 7.37 1.99 -8.40
N PRO A 121 6.16 2.56 -8.63
CA PRO A 121 5.59 2.75 -9.97
C PRO A 121 6.49 3.53 -10.93
N ALA A 122 7.35 4.42 -10.43
CA ALA A 122 8.28 5.18 -11.27
C ALA A 122 9.33 4.30 -11.98
N ARG A 123 9.54 3.07 -11.48
CA ARG A 123 10.48 2.09 -12.04
C ARG A 123 9.79 0.99 -12.85
N MET A 124 8.46 1.07 -13.01
CA MET A 124 7.64 0.01 -13.59
C MET A 124 7.13 0.37 -15.00
N GLU A 125 7.83 1.23 -15.73
CA GLU A 125 7.44 1.65 -17.09
C GLU A 125 7.32 0.47 -18.08
N HIS A 126 8.15 -0.56 -17.86
CA HIS A 126 8.24 -1.81 -18.62
C HIS A 126 7.25 -2.87 -18.14
N ALA A 127 6.40 -2.56 -17.15
CA ALA A 127 5.42 -3.52 -16.67
C ALA A 127 4.47 -3.92 -17.79
N LEU A 128 4.26 -5.23 -17.93
CA LEU A 128 3.28 -5.81 -18.84
C LEU A 128 1.84 -5.50 -18.41
N GLU A 129 0.99 -5.26 -19.41
CA GLU A 129 -0.45 -5.28 -19.24
C GLU A 129 -0.92 -6.70 -18.88
N PRO A 130 -1.94 -6.86 -18.01
CA PRO A 130 -2.74 -5.80 -17.38
C PRO A 130 -2.19 -5.24 -16.05
N GLY A 131 -1.02 -5.70 -15.58
CA GLY A 131 -0.43 -5.23 -14.32
C GLY A 131 -0.01 -3.76 -14.32
N ARG A 132 0.32 -3.24 -15.50
CA ARG A 132 0.77 -1.86 -15.73
C ARG A 132 -0.21 -0.80 -15.26
N VAL A 133 -1.52 -1.03 -15.41
CA VAL A 133 -2.58 -0.05 -15.09
C VAL A 133 -2.43 0.52 -13.68
N THR A 134 -2.15 -0.32 -12.68
CA THR A 134 -1.97 0.14 -11.29
C THR A 134 -0.79 1.10 -11.15
N PHE A 135 0.30 0.87 -11.88
CA PHE A 135 1.48 1.75 -11.83
C PHE A 135 1.20 3.09 -12.51
N ASP A 136 0.54 3.07 -13.68
CA ASP A 136 0.16 4.28 -14.41
C ASP A 136 -0.79 5.16 -13.57
N GLU A 137 -1.81 4.57 -12.92
CA GLU A 137 -2.71 5.32 -12.04
C GLU A 137 -1.99 5.92 -10.83
N LYS A 138 -1.04 5.20 -10.23
CA LYS A 138 -0.22 5.74 -9.15
C LYS A 138 0.64 6.91 -9.63
N MET A 139 1.22 6.83 -10.83
CA MET A 139 1.98 7.94 -11.42
C MET A 139 1.12 9.17 -11.71
N ILE A 140 -0.17 8.99 -12.05
CA ILE A 140 -1.13 10.10 -12.14
C ILE A 140 -1.32 10.75 -10.77
N VAL A 141 -1.49 9.96 -9.71
CA VAL A 141 -1.63 10.49 -8.35
C VAL A 141 -0.35 11.20 -7.87
N ARG A 142 0.84 10.65 -8.14
CA ARG A 142 2.13 11.29 -7.79
C ARG A 142 2.28 12.67 -8.44
N ARG A 143 2.00 12.75 -9.75
CA ARG A 143 2.01 14.04 -10.49
C ARG A 143 1.05 15.06 -9.87
N ALA A 144 -0.17 14.65 -9.54
CA ALA A 144 -1.14 15.55 -8.90
C ALA A 144 -0.69 16.04 -7.51
N ILE A 145 0.00 15.21 -6.73
CA ILE A 145 0.58 15.59 -5.42
C ILE A 145 1.68 16.64 -5.61
N GLU A 146 2.59 16.39 -6.56
CA GLU A 146 3.74 17.24 -6.86
C GLU A 146 3.30 18.59 -7.43
N GLU A 147 2.39 18.62 -8.41
CA GLU A 147 1.80 19.84 -8.98
C GLU A 147 1.03 20.67 -7.94
N ALA A 148 0.44 20.01 -6.95
CA ALA A 148 -0.21 20.67 -5.82
C ALA A 148 0.77 21.20 -4.76
N ASN A 149 2.08 20.97 -4.90
CA ASN A 149 3.12 21.30 -3.92
C ASN A 149 2.83 20.74 -2.51
N ILE A 150 2.22 19.55 -2.44
CA ILE A 150 1.92 18.90 -1.16
C ILE A 150 3.18 18.20 -0.64
N PRO A 151 3.64 18.47 0.60
CA PRO A 151 4.75 17.73 1.18
C PRO A 151 4.40 16.24 1.29
N HIS A 152 5.21 15.34 0.74
CA HIS A 152 4.83 13.93 0.60
C HIS A 152 5.96 12.93 0.88
N THR A 153 5.61 11.65 1.00
CA THR A 153 6.54 10.52 1.06
C THR A 153 5.93 9.31 0.38
N TYR A 154 6.62 8.77 -0.60
CA TYR A 154 6.25 7.52 -1.25
C TYR A 154 6.93 6.36 -0.54
N VAL A 155 6.14 5.40 -0.06
CA VAL A 155 6.66 4.22 0.64
C VAL A 155 6.63 3.03 -0.32
N SER A 156 7.79 2.69 -0.89
CA SER A 156 7.99 1.43 -1.61
C SER A 156 8.30 0.33 -0.58
N ALA A 157 7.33 -0.55 -0.34
CA ALA A 157 7.39 -1.55 0.74
C ALA A 157 7.49 -3.00 0.22
N ASN A 158 7.68 -3.18 -1.09
CA ASN A 158 7.86 -4.47 -1.74
C ASN A 158 6.70 -5.44 -1.47
N CYS A 159 7.00 -6.74 -1.43
CA CYS A 159 6.04 -7.80 -1.20
C CYS A 159 5.70 -7.96 0.29
N PHE A 160 4.41 -7.92 0.62
CA PHE A 160 3.95 -8.27 1.96
C PHE A 160 4.21 -9.75 2.27
N ALA A 161 5.03 -10.05 3.28
CA ALA A 161 5.37 -11.43 3.64
C ALA A 161 4.16 -12.36 3.83
N GLY A 162 3.06 -11.85 4.42
CA GLY A 162 1.83 -12.61 4.59
C GLY A 162 1.09 -12.99 3.30
N TYR A 163 1.41 -12.37 2.17
CA TYR A 163 0.87 -12.73 0.84
C TYR A 163 1.85 -13.54 -0.02
N PHE A 164 3.16 -13.40 0.20
CA PHE A 164 4.17 -13.95 -0.70
C PHE A 164 5.08 -14.99 -0.04
N VAL A 165 5.47 -14.80 1.21
CA VAL A 165 6.37 -15.75 1.91
C VAL A 165 5.57 -16.95 2.42
N GLY A 166 4.43 -16.69 3.07
CA GLY A 166 3.64 -17.73 3.75
C GLY A 166 3.07 -18.81 2.83
N ASN A 167 2.95 -18.55 1.53
CA ASN A 167 2.43 -19.49 0.54
C ASN A 167 3.47 -19.88 -0.52
N LEU A 168 4.74 -19.50 -0.39
CA LEU A 168 5.75 -19.66 -1.45
C LEU A 168 5.31 -19.03 -2.78
N CYS A 169 4.75 -17.83 -2.70
CA CYS A 169 4.35 -17.01 -3.84
C CYS A 169 3.25 -17.65 -4.69
N GLN A 170 2.39 -18.49 -4.12
CA GLN A 170 1.29 -19.12 -4.86
C GLN A 170 0.04 -18.24 -4.88
N MET A 171 -0.47 -17.90 -6.07
CA MET A 171 -1.60 -16.96 -6.22
C MET A 171 -2.95 -17.49 -5.71
N ASP A 172 -3.13 -18.82 -5.62
CA ASP A 172 -4.41 -19.46 -5.31
C ASP A 172 -4.65 -19.69 -3.81
N ARG A 173 -3.66 -19.41 -2.96
CA ARG A 173 -3.69 -19.77 -1.54
C ARG A 173 -2.82 -18.83 -0.69
N LEU A 174 -3.10 -18.73 0.61
CA LEU A 174 -2.26 -17.99 1.56
C LEU A 174 -1.40 -18.90 2.46
N THR A 175 -1.56 -20.22 2.33
CA THR A 175 -0.82 -21.24 3.09
C THR A 175 0.15 -22.00 2.17
N PRO A 176 1.23 -22.59 2.70
CA PRO A 176 2.18 -23.33 1.87
C PRO A 176 1.49 -24.45 1.09
N PRO A 177 1.77 -24.64 -0.21
CA PRO A 177 1.29 -25.81 -0.93
C PRO A 177 1.94 -27.09 -0.37
N LYS A 178 1.19 -28.20 -0.41
CA LYS A 178 1.68 -29.51 0.08
C LYS A 178 2.29 -30.37 -1.03
N ASP A 179 1.80 -30.24 -2.26
CA ASP A 179 2.08 -31.19 -3.33
C ASP A 179 2.92 -30.58 -4.48
N LYS A 180 2.66 -29.32 -4.84
CA LYS A 180 3.34 -28.65 -5.97
C LYS A 180 3.47 -27.15 -5.78
N VAL A 181 4.52 -26.57 -6.37
CA VAL A 181 4.77 -25.12 -6.45
C VAL A 181 4.76 -24.75 -7.92
N ASN A 182 4.03 -23.69 -8.29
CA ASN A 182 4.04 -23.15 -9.64
C ASN A 182 5.13 -22.09 -9.76
N ILE A 183 5.87 -22.13 -10.87
CA ILE A 183 6.76 -21.05 -11.32
C ILE A 183 6.03 -20.33 -12.45
N TYR A 184 5.84 -19.03 -12.28
CA TYR A 184 5.05 -18.21 -13.20
C TYR A 184 5.93 -17.66 -14.33
N GLY A 185 5.45 -17.78 -15.57
CA GLY A 185 6.04 -17.12 -16.74
C GLY A 185 5.54 -15.69 -16.91
N ASP A 186 5.76 -15.11 -18.08
CA ASP A 186 5.46 -13.71 -18.43
C ASP A 186 3.96 -13.31 -18.46
N GLY A 187 3.06 -14.26 -18.22
CA GLY A 187 1.61 -13.99 -18.18
C GLY A 187 0.94 -13.89 -19.54
N ASN A 188 1.65 -14.09 -20.64
CA ASN A 188 1.09 -14.10 -22.00
C ASN A 188 0.37 -15.43 -22.32
N VAL A 189 -0.45 -15.91 -21.38
CA VAL A 189 -1.18 -17.17 -21.48
C VAL A 189 -2.62 -16.90 -21.90
N LYS A 190 -2.98 -17.33 -23.11
CA LYS A 190 -4.35 -17.25 -23.61
C LYS A 190 -5.29 -18.09 -22.74
N GLY A 191 -6.41 -17.52 -22.31
CA GLY A 191 -7.48 -18.22 -21.59
C GLY A 191 -7.54 -18.00 -20.07
N LEU A 192 -6.62 -17.22 -19.49
CA LEU A 192 -6.74 -16.76 -18.10
C LEU A 192 -7.72 -15.59 -17.97
N ASP A 193 -8.43 -15.50 -16.85
CA ASP A 193 -9.23 -14.32 -16.51
C ASP A 193 -8.32 -13.10 -16.22
N TYR A 194 -8.85 -11.89 -16.38
CA TYR A 194 -8.08 -10.65 -16.25
C TYR A 194 -7.35 -10.51 -14.90
N PRO A 195 -8.01 -10.74 -13.73
CA PRO A 195 -7.33 -10.85 -12.44
C PRO A 195 -6.12 -11.78 -12.42
N SER A 196 -6.26 -12.99 -12.98
CA SER A 196 -5.17 -13.96 -13.06
C SER A 196 -4.02 -13.46 -13.94
N GLN A 197 -4.31 -12.82 -15.07
CA GLN A 197 -3.29 -12.20 -15.92
C GLN A 197 -2.54 -11.06 -15.19
N VAL A 198 -3.25 -10.19 -14.45
CA VAL A 198 -2.65 -9.15 -13.61
C VAL A 198 -1.71 -9.78 -12.59
N GLY A 199 -2.15 -10.85 -11.94
CA GLY A 199 -1.34 -11.59 -10.97
C GLY A 199 -0.05 -12.10 -11.59
N VAL A 200 -0.14 -12.92 -12.63
CA VAL A 200 1.03 -13.53 -13.27
C VAL A 200 2.04 -12.47 -13.74
N GLY A 201 1.60 -11.41 -14.40
CA GLY A 201 2.47 -10.34 -14.87
C GLY A 201 3.26 -9.66 -13.74
N HIS A 202 2.64 -9.40 -12.59
CA HIS A 202 3.35 -8.86 -11.43
C HIS A 202 4.40 -9.84 -10.88
N PHE A 203 4.09 -11.14 -10.81
CA PHE A 203 5.03 -12.15 -10.30
C PHE A 203 6.24 -12.31 -11.21
N PHE A 204 6.05 -12.25 -12.53
CA PHE A 204 7.15 -12.26 -13.49
C PHE A 204 8.12 -11.09 -13.23
N HIS A 205 7.62 -9.85 -13.13
CA HIS A 205 8.48 -8.70 -12.84
C HIS A 205 9.20 -8.82 -11.49
N ILE A 206 8.53 -9.35 -10.46
CA ILE A 206 9.13 -9.50 -9.13
C ILE A 206 10.25 -10.54 -9.13
N PHE A 207 9.98 -11.76 -9.61
CA PHE A 207 10.85 -12.92 -9.40
C PHE A 207 11.82 -13.16 -10.55
N TYR A 208 11.47 -12.75 -11.77
CA TYR A 208 12.31 -12.96 -12.95
C TYR A 208 13.12 -11.71 -13.29
N GLU A 209 12.45 -10.56 -13.46
CA GLU A 209 13.15 -9.29 -13.77
C GLU A 209 13.81 -8.65 -12.53
N GLY A 210 13.41 -9.08 -11.33
CA GLY A 210 13.98 -8.59 -10.07
C GLY A 210 13.67 -7.11 -9.80
N CYS A 211 12.55 -6.57 -10.30
CA CYS A 211 12.25 -5.12 -10.26
C CYS A 211 12.20 -4.53 -8.84
N LEU A 212 12.04 -5.36 -7.80
CA LEU A 212 12.07 -4.94 -6.40
C LEU A 212 13.47 -4.82 -5.79
N THR A 213 14.48 -5.41 -6.42
CA THR A 213 15.84 -5.56 -5.86
C THR A 213 16.94 -5.18 -6.83
N ASN A 214 16.64 -5.03 -8.13
CA ASN A 214 17.61 -4.76 -9.17
C ASN A 214 17.79 -3.26 -9.40
N PHE A 215 18.10 -2.52 -8.34
CA PHE A 215 18.42 -1.10 -8.44
C PHE A 215 19.34 -0.59 -7.34
N GLU A 216 20.10 0.45 -7.66
CA GLU A 216 20.92 1.16 -6.67
C GLU A 216 20.06 2.03 -5.75
N ILE A 217 20.34 1.93 -4.46
CA ILE A 217 19.74 2.77 -3.42
C ILE A 217 20.45 4.12 -3.46
N GLY A 218 19.77 5.13 -4.00
CA GLY A 218 20.30 6.48 -4.16
C GLY A 218 20.40 7.27 -2.85
N GLU A 219 20.98 8.47 -2.93
CA GLU A 219 21.10 9.37 -1.78
C GLU A 219 19.73 9.70 -1.15
N GLY A 220 19.62 9.55 0.17
CA GLY A 220 18.38 9.79 0.92
C GLY A 220 17.42 8.60 1.01
N ALA A 221 17.76 7.45 0.41
CA ALA A 221 17.07 6.19 0.61
C ALA A 221 17.90 5.26 1.52
N GLU A 222 17.22 4.50 2.38
CA GLU A 222 17.86 3.55 3.29
C GLU A 222 17.51 2.12 2.91
N GLU A 223 18.50 1.24 2.94
CA GLU A 223 18.30 -0.18 2.69
C GLU A 223 17.59 -0.84 3.87
N ALA A 224 16.43 -1.45 3.60
CA ALA A 224 15.62 -2.05 4.66
C ALA A 224 16.34 -3.15 5.46
N SER A 225 17.29 -3.87 4.85
CA SER A 225 18.10 -4.90 5.53
C SER A 225 19.00 -4.29 6.63
N ARG A 226 19.37 -3.02 6.52
CA ARG A 226 20.17 -2.29 7.51
C ARG A 226 19.35 -1.84 8.72
N LEU A 227 18.03 -1.81 8.60
CA LEU A 227 17.13 -1.49 9.71
C LEU A 227 17.05 -2.61 10.76
N TYR A 228 17.42 -3.84 10.38
CA TYR A 228 17.38 -5.04 11.22
C TYR A 228 18.71 -5.79 11.17
N PRO A 229 19.79 -5.19 11.71
CA PRO A 229 21.15 -5.76 11.61
C PRO A 229 21.31 -7.12 12.29
N GLU A 230 20.38 -7.49 13.19
CA GLU A 230 20.33 -8.79 13.85
C GLU A 230 19.86 -9.92 12.94
N VAL A 231 19.20 -9.61 11.83
CA VAL A 231 18.68 -10.60 10.88
C VAL A 231 19.76 -10.93 9.86
N ARG A 232 20.16 -12.22 9.79
CA ARG A 232 21.07 -12.69 8.74
C ARG A 232 20.30 -12.92 7.43
N TYR A 233 20.41 -11.97 6.51
CA TYR A 233 19.90 -12.11 5.15
C TYR A 233 20.86 -12.95 4.30
N THR A 234 20.34 -13.94 3.55
CA THR A 234 21.12 -14.77 2.61
C THR A 234 20.65 -14.46 1.20
N ARG A 235 21.59 -14.14 0.30
CA ARG A 235 21.24 -13.90 -1.11
C ARG A 235 20.84 -15.22 -1.77
N MET A 236 19.92 -15.17 -2.74
CA MET A 236 19.51 -16.38 -3.48
C MET A 236 20.71 -17.08 -4.14
N GLU A 237 21.67 -16.33 -4.67
CA GLU A 237 22.91 -16.92 -5.22
C GLU A 237 23.70 -17.70 -4.15
N GLU A 238 23.84 -17.16 -2.94
CA GLU A 238 24.50 -17.85 -1.83
C GLU A 238 23.71 -19.08 -1.35
N PHE A 239 22.38 -18.98 -1.33
CA PHE A 239 21.51 -20.11 -0.99
C PHE A 239 21.63 -21.24 -2.03
N LEU A 240 21.68 -20.90 -3.32
CA LEU A 240 21.79 -21.89 -4.40
C LEU A 240 23.14 -22.61 -4.43
N LYS A 241 24.22 -22.01 -3.89
CA LYS A 241 25.52 -22.70 -3.70
C LYS A 241 25.43 -23.94 -2.79
N LEU A 242 24.38 -24.08 -1.98
CA LEU A 242 24.13 -25.30 -1.19
C LEU A 242 23.75 -26.51 -2.05
N TYR A 243 23.34 -26.28 -3.30
CA TYR A 243 22.87 -27.31 -4.23
C TYR A 243 23.76 -27.44 -5.48
N ALA A 244 24.86 -26.69 -5.55
CA ALA A 244 25.88 -26.77 -6.60
C ALA A 244 26.99 -27.74 -6.18
#